data_AF-A0A964LCU2-F1
#
_entry.id   AF-A0A964LCU2-F1
#
_cell.length_a   1.000
_cell.length_b   1.000
_cell.length_c   1.000
_cell.angle_alpha   90.00
_cell.angle_beta   90.00
_cell.angle_gamma   90.00
#
_symmetry.space_group_name_H-M   'P 1'
#
loop_
_entity.id
_entity.type
_entity.pdbx_description
1 polymer ?
#
loop_
_entity_poly.entity_id
_entity_poly.type
_entity_poly.pdbx_seq_one_letter_code
_entity_poly.pdbx_strand_id
1 'polypeptide(L)' 'MTQILLDANLARQLKSSANPLELCDPSGAVVGVFTPVIKAKIATPFTEEEIQKSKQKKGGRPLADILLDLEKS' A
#
# COMPACT_ATOMS: atom_id res chain seq x y z
N MET A 1 12.15 21.59 5.51
CA MET A 1 11.79 20.30 6.13
C MET A 1 12.74 20.04 7.28
N THR A 2 12.21 19.74 8.47
CA THR A 2 13.02 19.42 9.65
C THR A 2 13.11 17.90 9.78
N GLN A 3 14.30 17.37 10.05
CA GLN A 3 14.53 15.93 10.25
C GLN A 3 14.96 15.68 11.70
N ILE A 4 14.50 14.57 12.28
CA ILE A 4 14.91 14.12 13.61
C ILE A 4 15.73 12.85 13.42
N LEU A 5 16.96 12.85 13.94
CA LEU A 5 17.82 11.67 13.92
C LEU A 5 17.43 10.75 15.08
N LEU A 6 17.19 9.47 14.77
CA LEU A 6 16.83 8.47 15.76
C LEU A 6 18.10 7.87 16.38
N ASP A 7 18.05 7.56 17.67
CA ASP A 7 19.11 6.78 18.31
C ASP A 7 19.09 5.30 17.86
N ALA A 8 20.16 4.58 18.19
CA ALA A 8 20.33 3.20 17.77
C ALA A 8 19.27 2.23 18.34
N ASN A 9 18.79 2.48 19.56
CA ASN A 9 17.82 1.61 20.23
C ASN A 9 16.42 1.80 19.64
N LEU A 10 15.98 3.06 19.51
CA LEU A 10 14.72 3.42 18.90
C LEU A 10 14.67 2.98 17.44
N ALA A 11 15.75 3.19 16.68
CA ALA A 11 15.83 2.71 15.30
C ALA A 11 15.68 1.18 15.20
N ARG A 12 16.22 0.43 16.16
CA ARG A 12 16.06 -1.04 16.20
C ARG A 12 14.63 -1.46 16.51
N GLN A 13 13.99 -0.82 17.49
CA GLN A 13 12.58 -1.09 17.84
C GLN A 13 11.64 -0.85 16.66
N LEU A 14 11.78 0.32 16.01
CA LEU A 14 10.96 0.69 14.86
C LEU A 14 11.15 -0.26 13.68
N LYS A 15 12.38 -0.70 13.40
CA LYS A 15 12.66 -1.66 12.32
C LYS A 15 12.15 -3.07 12.61
N SER A 16 12.04 -3.47 13.87
CA SER A 16 11.57 -4.81 14.25
C SER A 16 10.06 -4.98 14.20
N SER A 17 9.29 -3.89 14.14
CA SER A 17 7.83 -3.97 14.11
C SER A 17 7.30 -4.14 12.68
N ALA A 18 6.41 -5.11 12.51
CA ALA A 18 5.63 -5.29 11.30
C ALA A 18 4.28 -4.54 11.33
N ASN A 19 3.95 -3.89 12.45
CA ASN A 19 2.70 -3.14 12.61
C ASN A 19 3.00 -1.67 12.91
N PRO A 20 2.06 -0.75 12.63
CA PRO A 20 2.14 0.63 13.09
C PRO A 20 2.38 0.70 14.60
N LEU A 21 3.22 1.63 15.03
CA LEU A 21 3.58 1.86 16.43
C LEU A 21 3.24 3.28 16.84
N GLU A 22 2.75 3.44 18.07
CA GLU A 22 2.60 4.75 18.71
C GLU A 22 3.93 5.14 19.37
N LEU A 23 4.36 6.37 19.12
CA LEU A 23 5.49 7.00 19.79
C LEU A 23 4.94 7.77 20.98
N CYS A 24 5.21 7.29 22.19
CA CYS A 24 4.75 7.93 23.41
C CYS A 24 5.87 8.71 24.09
N ASP A 25 5.49 9.77 24.83
CA ASP A 25 6.38 10.45 25.77
C ASP A 25 6.52 9.65 27.09
N PRO A 26 7.35 10.09 28.05
CA PRO A 26 7.50 9.40 29.33
C PRO A 26 6.23 9.35 30.20
N SER A 27 5.23 10.20 29.94
CA SER A 27 3.93 10.15 30.62
C SER A 27 2.99 9.10 30.02
N GLY A 28 3.36 8.53 28.87
CA GLY A 28 2.55 7.61 28.09
C GLY A 28 1.63 8.30 27.06
N ALA A 29 1.73 9.61 26.89
CA ALA A 29 0.94 10.35 25.91
C ALA A 29 1.51 10.16 24.50
N VAL A 30 0.64 9.90 23.52
CA VAL A 30 1.03 9.70 22.12
C VAL A 30 1.47 11.02 21.49
N VAL A 31 2.70 11.05 20.99
CA VAL A 31 3.32 12.17 20.27
C VAL A 31 3.20 11.98 18.74
N GLY A 32 3.09 10.74 18.28
CA GLY A 32 2.91 10.44 16.87
C GLY A 32 2.81 8.95 16.56
N VAL A 33 2.65 8.63 15.28
CA VAL A 33 2.55 7.24 14.80
C VAL A 33 3.64 6.97 13.78
N PHE A 34 4.35 5.86 13.97
CA PHE A 34 5.31 5.33 13.01
C PHE A 34 4.69 4.15 12.26
N THR A 35 4.57 4.29 10.95
CA THR A 35 4.14 3.20 10.06
C THR A 35 5.37 2.62 9.37
N PRO A 36 5.79 1.38 9.68
CA PRO A 36 6.93 0.76 9.03
C PRO A 36 6.68 0.62 7.52
N VAL A 37 7.67 1.00 6.71
CA VAL A 37 7.62 0.76 5.27
C VAL A 37 7.91 -0.71 5.00
N ILE A 38 6.85 -1.51 4.98
CA ILE A 38 6.94 -2.90 4.56
C ILE A 38 6.94 -2.89 3.04
N LYS A 39 8.12 -3.00 2.44
CA LYS A 39 8.21 -3.37 1.01
C LYS A 39 7.76 -4.82 0.89
N ALA A 40 6.46 -5.04 0.79
CA ALA A 40 5.94 -6.31 0.34
C ALA A 40 6.59 -6.58 -1.02
N LYS A 41 7.38 -7.65 -1.12
CA LYS A 41 7.79 -8.19 -2.42
C LYS A 41 6.53 -8.79 -3.04
N ILE A 42 5.68 -7.93 -3.59
CA ILE A 42 4.55 -8.36 -4.40
C ILE A 42 5.19 -8.91 -5.67
N ALA A 43 5.35 -10.22 -5.73
CA ALA A 43 5.71 -10.91 -6.96
C ALA A 43 4.48 -10.81 -7.87
N THR A 44 4.64 -10.15 -9.02
CA THR A 44 3.62 -10.19 -10.06
C THR A 44 3.51 -11.63 -10.54
N PRO A 45 2.32 -12.27 -10.46
CA PRO A 45 2.15 -13.66 -10.88
C PRO A 45 2.15 -13.82 -12.41
N PHE A 46 2.26 -12.70 -13.14
CA PHE A 46 2.24 -12.65 -14.59
C PHE A 46 3.65 -12.37 -15.12
N THR A 47 3.99 -13.04 -16.21
CA THR A 47 5.20 -12.69 -16.97
C THR A 47 4.97 -11.42 -17.79
N GLU A 48 6.04 -10.76 -18.23
CA GLU A 48 5.94 -9.54 -19.04
C GLU A 48 5.18 -9.82 -20.36
N GLU A 49 5.33 -11.01 -20.93
CA GLU A 49 4.64 -11.42 -22.15
C GLU A 49 3.13 -11.56 -21.93
N GLU A 50 2.70 -12.04 -20.78
CA GLU A 50 1.27 -12.15 -20.42
C GLU A 50 0.63 -10.79 -20.21
N ILE A 51 1.36 -9.88 -19.55
CA ILE A 51 0.96 -8.47 -19.38
C ILE A 51 0.83 -7.80 -20.75
N GLN A 52 1.76 -8.04 -21.66
CA GLN A 52 1.72 -7.43 -22.99
C GLN A 52 0.59 -8.01 -23.85
N LYS A 53 0.30 -9.31 -23.73
CA LYS A 53 -0.86 -9.94 -24.38
C LYS A 53 -2.18 -9.39 -23.84
N SER A 54 -2.29 -9.11 -22.54
CA SER A 54 -3.53 -8.57 -21.96
C SER A 54 -3.80 -7.15 -22.44
N LYS A 55 -2.77 -6.30 -22.55
CA LYS A 55 -2.88 -4.93 -23.11
C LYS A 55 -3.36 -4.90 -24.56
N GLN A 56 -3.04 -5.93 -25.34
CA GLN A 56 -3.47 -6.04 -26.75
C GLN A 56 -4.90 -6.57 -26.90
N LYS A 57 -5.43 -7.26 -25.89
CA LYS A 57 -6.83 -7.70 -25.89
C LYS A 57 -7.73 -6.50 -25.61
N LYS A 58 -8.36 -5.95 -26.65
CA LYS A 58 -9.57 -5.12 -26.48
C LYS A 58 -10.69 -6.03 -25.97
N GLY A 59 -10.95 -6.00 -24.67
CA GLY A 59 -12.01 -6.77 -24.03
C GLY A 59 -12.97 -5.85 -23.26
N GLY A 60 -14.21 -6.29 -23.12
CA GLY A 60 -15.27 -5.58 -22.42
C GLY A 60 -16.51 -5.40 -23.30
N ARG A 61 -17.70 -5.35 -22.67
CA ARG A 61 -18.91 -4.88 -23.34
C ARG A 61 -18.84 -3.36 -23.46
N PRO A 62 -19.39 -2.77 -24.55
CA PRO A 62 -19.54 -1.33 -24.67
C PRO A 62 -20.22 -0.74 -23.44
N LEU A 63 -19.77 0.46 -23.02
CA LEU A 63 -20.39 1.17 -21.89
C LEU A 63 -21.90 1.38 -22.10
N ALA A 64 -22.32 1.63 -23.35
CA ALA A 64 -23.72 1.77 -23.72
C ALA A 64 -24.57 0.53 -23.36
N ASP A 65 -24.04 -0.67 -23.59
CA ASP A 65 -24.74 -1.92 -23.28
C ASP A 65 -24.86 -2.13 -21.76
N ILE A 66 -23.85 -1.70 -20.99
CA ILE A 66 -23.86 -1.77 -19.53
C ILE A 66 -24.93 -0.84 -18.95
N LEU A 67 -25.06 0.37 -19.50
CA LEU A 67 -26.06 1.35 -19.07
C LEU A 67 -27.49 0.87 -19.35
N LEU A 68 -27.72 0.25 -20.51
CA LEU A 68 -29.02 -0.31 -20.88
C LEU A 68 -29.49 -1.43 -19.93
N ASP A 69 -28.57 -2.24 -19.42
CA ASP A 69 -28.91 -3.30 -18.46
C ASP A 69 -29.24 -2.72 -17.06
N LEU A 70 -28.56 -1.64 -16.67
CA LEU A 70 -28.79 -0.95 -15.39
C LEU A 70 -30.11 -0.17 -15.35
N GLU A 71 -30.53 0.44 -16.46
CA GLU A 71 -31.81 1.15 -16.55
C GLU A 71 -33.03 0.23 -16.52
N LYS A 72 -32.84 -1.08 -16.75
CA LYS A 72 -33.90 -2.10 -16.72
C LYS A 72 -34.03 -2.80 -15.35
N SER A 73 -33.20 -2.43 -14.37
CA SER A 73 -33.17 -3.01 -13.02
C SER A 73 -33.94 -2.18 -12.00
#